data_AF-A0AAX0I531-F1
#
_entry.id   AF-A0AAX0I531-F1
#
_cell.length_a   1.000
_cell.length_b   1.000
_cell.length_c   1.000
_cell.angle_alpha   90.00
_cell.angle_beta   90.00
_cell.angle_gamma   90.00
#
_symmetry.space_group_name_H-M   'P 1'
#
loop_
_entity.id
_entity.type
_entity.pdbx_description
1 polymer ?
#
loop_
_entity_poly.entity_id
_entity_poly.type
_entity_poly.pdbx_seq_one_letter_code
_entity_poly.pdbx_strand_id
1 'polypeptide(L)'
;MGTSQSSGGPPASGPMIPPWADAPPAGGGDTPAPPPGTPPEPDAPSPQAQPQRWTGVRRNLGDFARNGDGRSLRRAVKHYVRSGYGGAATASRRMSSTGSTANALGNALAGLGAGGFAQTGTLLERSLLTGRSAEEVMDRVVDAVRPVDGTQDAEASRAAIRDALTDLLTQYQDADLMELSMDQREFAIERFVAYDVFQRFELDVGQHIQDNAPTVSEGLARLKEVKDYVRQTVSASFRKLRESGRGLTDANVSQAVREALRDTFEVFEGYME
;
A
#
# COMPACT_ATOMS: atom_id res chain seq x y z
N MET A 1 -11.82 36.37 18.77
CA MET A 1 -10.49 36.16 19.34
C MET A 1 -10.49 34.82 20.04
N GLY A 2 -10.12 33.74 19.34
CA GLY A 2 -10.10 32.37 19.88
C GLY A 2 -8.67 31.86 19.87
N THR A 3 -8.16 31.45 21.03
CA THR A 3 -6.82 30.87 21.16
C THR A 3 -6.90 29.36 21.09
N SER A 4 -6.59 28.79 19.92
CA SER A 4 -6.32 27.36 19.78
C SER A 4 -4.93 27.07 20.38
N GLN A 5 -4.91 26.65 21.64
CA GLN A 5 -3.75 25.99 22.26
C GLN A 5 -3.76 24.52 21.84
N SER A 6 -2.70 24.07 21.16
CA SER A 6 -2.44 22.66 20.87
C SER A 6 -2.16 21.91 22.17
N SER A 7 -2.93 20.86 22.48
CA SER A 7 -2.64 20.03 23.65
C SER A 7 -1.35 19.23 23.41
N GLY A 8 -0.37 19.41 24.29
CA GLY A 8 0.75 18.48 24.40
C GLY A 8 0.22 17.15 24.92
N GLY A 9 0.40 16.08 24.15
CA GLY A 9 -0.02 14.74 24.54
C GLY A 9 0.54 14.33 25.92
N PRO A 10 -0.16 13.45 26.65
CA PRO A 10 0.21 13.08 28.01
C PRO A 10 1.60 12.42 28.07
N PRO A 11 2.37 12.64 29.16
CA PRO A 11 3.69 12.05 29.33
C PRO A 11 3.62 10.52 29.42
N ALA A 12 4.61 9.86 28.80
CA ALA A 12 4.71 8.41 28.68
C ALA A 12 5.14 7.75 30.01
N SER A 13 4.24 7.66 30.99
CA SER A 13 4.39 6.73 32.12
C SER A 13 3.15 6.72 33.00
N GLY A 14 2.18 5.89 32.61
CA GLY A 14 1.00 5.52 33.38
C GLY A 14 0.07 4.68 32.50
N PRO A 15 -0.47 3.53 32.97
CA PRO A 15 -1.39 2.74 32.16
C PRO A 15 -2.60 3.61 31.80
N MET A 16 -2.93 3.65 30.50
CA MET A 16 -4.04 4.45 29.95
C MET A 16 -5.42 3.92 30.36
N ILE A 17 -5.44 2.84 31.14
CA ILE A 17 -6.64 2.17 31.66
C ILE A 17 -6.64 2.35 33.18
N PRO A 18 -7.65 3.01 33.76
CA PRO A 18 -7.83 3.09 35.20
C PRO A 18 -7.93 1.69 35.84
N PRO A 19 -7.41 1.49 37.07
CA PRO A 19 -7.35 0.18 37.72
C PRO A 19 -8.71 -0.43 38.09
N TRP A 20 -9.81 0.28 37.85
CA TRP A 20 -11.18 -0.18 38.07
C TRP A 20 -11.90 -0.61 36.77
N ALA A 21 -11.27 -0.44 35.60
CA ALA A 21 -11.86 -0.79 34.32
C ALA A 21 -11.48 -2.23 33.93
N ASP A 22 -12.47 -3.13 33.87
CA ASP A 22 -12.31 -4.47 33.34
C ASP A 22 -12.03 -4.44 31.83
N ALA A 23 -11.11 -5.29 31.37
CA ALA A 23 -10.82 -5.44 29.95
C ALA A 23 -12.04 -6.01 29.20
N PRO A 24 -12.38 -5.51 28.00
CA PRO A 24 -13.48 -6.07 27.22
C PRO A 24 -13.18 -7.53 26.83
N PRO A 25 -14.19 -8.42 26.79
CA PRO A 25 -13.99 -9.81 26.42
C PRO A 25 -13.50 -9.91 24.97
N ALA A 26 -12.45 -10.72 24.75
CA ALA A 26 -11.98 -11.05 23.42
C ALA A 26 -13.09 -11.80 22.66
N GLY A 27 -13.64 -11.15 21.63
CA GLY A 27 -14.60 -11.76 20.73
C GLY A 27 -13.95 -12.93 19.99
N GLY A 28 -14.53 -14.12 20.14
CA GLY A 28 -14.15 -15.31 19.40
C GLY A 28 -14.51 -15.19 17.92
N GLY A 29 -13.50 -15.36 17.07
CA GLY A 29 -13.65 -15.59 15.64
C GLY A 29 -12.78 -16.80 15.27
N ASP A 30 -13.44 -17.89 14.86
CA ASP A 30 -12.80 -19.13 14.41
C ASP A 30 -11.86 -18.86 13.24
N THR A 31 -10.56 -18.98 13.50
CA THR A 31 -9.53 -19.07 12.46
C THR A 31 -9.17 -20.55 12.28
N PRO A 32 -9.15 -21.11 11.07
CA PRO A 32 -8.75 -22.50 10.86
C PRO A 32 -7.31 -22.72 11.35
N ALA A 33 -7.10 -23.70 12.22
CA ALA A 33 -5.79 -24.05 12.74
C ALA A 33 -4.84 -24.52 11.62
N PRO A 34 -3.57 -24.08 11.59
CA PRO A 34 -2.58 -24.58 10.65
C PRO A 34 -2.23 -26.05 10.95
N PRO A 35 -1.77 -26.82 9.94
CA PRO A 35 -1.42 -28.23 10.13
C PRO A 35 -0.26 -28.40 11.12
N PRO A 36 -0.26 -29.48 11.92
CA PRO A 36 0.73 -29.68 12.98
C PRO A 36 2.10 -30.04 12.41
N GLY A 37 3.12 -29.19 12.63
CA GLY A 37 4.51 -29.56 12.32
C GLY A 37 5.53 -28.43 12.21
N THR A 38 5.12 -27.19 11.95
CA THR A 38 6.03 -26.03 11.93
C THR A 38 5.69 -25.08 13.07
N PRO A 39 6.61 -24.84 14.03
CA PRO A 39 6.46 -23.76 14.98
C PRO A 39 6.30 -22.44 14.21
N PRO A 40 5.30 -21.60 14.51
CA PRO A 40 5.31 -20.23 14.00
C PRO A 40 6.59 -19.56 14.49
N GLU A 41 7.39 -19.08 13.55
CA GLU A 41 8.58 -18.29 13.87
C GLU A 41 8.10 -17.07 14.66
N PRO A 42 8.62 -16.81 15.88
CA PRO A 42 8.14 -15.69 16.68
C PRO A 42 8.39 -14.38 15.93
N ASP A 43 7.32 -13.59 15.76
CA ASP A 43 7.42 -12.24 15.22
C ASP A 43 8.41 -11.45 16.08
N ALA A 44 9.63 -11.26 15.56
CA ALA A 44 10.63 -10.44 16.23
C ALA A 44 10.02 -9.06 16.55
N PRO A 45 10.17 -8.56 17.79
CA PRO A 45 9.56 -7.29 18.19
C PRO A 45 9.98 -6.19 17.23
N SER A 46 9.00 -5.42 16.76
CA SER A 46 9.27 -4.26 15.91
C SER A 46 10.25 -3.32 16.62
N PRO A 47 11.32 -2.83 15.96
CA PRO A 47 12.25 -1.89 16.57
C PRO A 47 11.49 -0.69 17.14
N GLN A 48 11.86 -0.26 18.35
CA GLN A 48 11.29 0.95 18.95
C GLN A 48 11.56 2.14 18.02
N ALA A 49 10.52 2.94 17.77
CA ALA A 49 10.61 4.06 16.86
C ALA A 49 11.63 5.09 17.37
N GLN A 50 12.67 5.37 16.59
CA GLN A 50 13.70 6.32 17.00
C GLN A 50 13.09 7.73 17.20
N PRO A 51 13.52 8.47 18.24
CA PRO A 51 13.14 9.87 18.40
C PRO A 51 13.51 10.66 17.13
N GLN A 52 12.66 11.59 16.71
CA GLN A 52 12.92 12.47 15.56
C GLN A 52 13.15 11.76 14.21
N ARG A 53 12.67 10.52 14.04
CA ARG A 53 12.83 9.72 12.80
C ARG A 53 12.38 10.40 11.50
N TRP A 54 11.47 11.36 11.60
CA TRP A 54 10.92 12.10 10.46
C TRP A 54 11.64 13.41 10.14
N THR A 55 12.64 13.84 10.93
CA THR A 55 13.31 15.14 10.73
C THR A 55 14.01 15.22 9.37
N GLY A 56 14.75 14.17 9.00
CA GLY A 56 15.41 14.10 7.69
C GLY A 56 14.39 14.09 6.53
N VAL A 57 13.26 13.42 6.71
CA VAL A 57 12.17 13.36 5.73
C VAL A 57 11.57 14.75 5.52
N ARG A 58 11.11 15.39 6.60
CA ARG A 58 10.46 16.71 6.55
C ARG A 58 11.39 17.76 5.97
N ARG A 59 12.65 17.82 6.39
CA ARG A 59 13.62 18.78 5.83
C ARG A 59 13.74 18.68 4.32
N ASN A 60 14.01 17.48 3.80
CA ASN A 60 14.18 17.27 2.36
C ASN A 60 12.86 17.43 1.59
N LEU A 61 11.72 17.04 2.17
CA LEU A 61 10.41 17.25 1.56
C LEU A 61 10.02 18.72 1.49
N GLY A 62 10.33 19.52 2.52
CA GLY A 62 10.09 20.96 2.47
C GLY A 62 10.91 21.63 1.35
N ASP A 63 12.16 21.21 1.17
CA ASP A 63 13.02 21.71 0.08
C ASP A 63 12.52 21.27 -1.31
N PHE A 64 12.08 20.01 -1.44
CA PHE A 64 11.43 19.51 -2.65
C PHE A 64 10.10 20.24 -2.93
N ALA A 65 9.28 20.47 -1.91
CA ALA A 65 7.98 21.12 -2.05
C ALA A 65 8.12 22.55 -2.61
N ARG A 66 9.08 23.32 -2.07
CA ARG A 66 9.35 24.70 -2.49
C ARG A 66 9.97 24.79 -3.88
N ASN A 67 10.95 23.94 -4.18
CA ASN A 67 11.85 24.16 -5.33
C ASN A 67 11.75 23.10 -6.42
N GLY A 68 11.15 21.95 -6.13
CA GLY A 68 11.03 20.85 -7.08
C GLY A 68 12.28 20.05 -7.36
N ASP A 69 13.28 20.16 -6.48
CA ASP A 69 14.52 19.42 -6.66
C ASP A 69 14.27 17.91 -6.46
N GLY A 70 14.30 17.15 -7.54
CA GLY A 70 14.17 15.69 -7.51
C GLY A 70 15.27 15.00 -6.70
N ARG A 71 16.44 15.63 -6.48
CA ARG A 71 17.45 15.10 -5.55
C ARG A 71 16.97 15.19 -4.10
N SER A 72 16.27 16.25 -3.75
CA SER A 72 15.63 16.41 -2.44
C SER A 72 14.50 15.39 -2.24
N LEU A 73 13.69 15.12 -3.26
CA LEU A 73 12.71 14.02 -3.23
C LEU A 73 13.38 12.66 -2.93
N ARG A 74 14.44 12.30 -3.68
CA ARG A 74 15.15 11.04 -3.45
C ARG A 74 15.73 10.93 -2.04
N ARG A 75 16.31 12.00 -1.51
CA ARG A 75 16.79 12.05 -0.11
C ARG A 75 15.66 11.90 0.89
N ALA A 76 14.51 12.53 0.65
CA ALA A 76 13.34 12.39 1.51
C ALA A 76 12.84 10.94 1.57
N VAL A 77 12.68 10.29 0.42
CA VAL A 77 12.24 8.88 0.34
C VAL A 77 13.27 7.94 0.98
N LYS A 78 14.57 8.22 0.81
CA LYS A 78 15.63 7.49 1.52
C LYS A 78 15.49 7.59 3.03
N HIS A 79 15.30 8.80 3.58
CA HIS A 79 15.08 8.98 5.01
C HIS A 79 13.76 8.37 5.49
N TYR A 80 12.73 8.37 4.63
CA TYR A 80 11.43 7.75 4.92
C TYR A 80 11.62 6.26 5.22
N VAL A 81 12.35 5.55 4.36
CA VAL A 81 12.66 4.13 4.57
C VAL A 81 13.66 3.93 5.71
N ARG A 82 14.85 4.55 5.62
CA ARG A 82 15.98 4.30 6.53
C ARG A 82 15.67 4.71 7.98
N SER A 83 15.23 5.94 8.18
CA SER A 83 15.01 6.50 9.52
C SER A 83 13.56 6.35 9.95
N GLY A 84 12.61 6.68 9.07
CA GLY A 84 11.17 6.66 9.36
C GLY A 84 10.64 5.26 9.67
N TYR A 85 10.97 4.28 8.81
CA TYR A 85 10.60 2.88 8.99
C TYR A 85 11.67 2.04 9.68
N GLY A 86 12.90 2.54 9.80
CA GLY A 86 14.02 1.81 10.43
C GLY A 86 14.76 0.87 9.47
N GLY A 87 14.68 1.11 8.16
CA GLY A 87 15.35 0.33 7.12
C GLY A 87 14.39 -0.45 6.23
N ALA A 88 14.90 -0.91 5.08
CA ALA A 88 14.10 -1.58 4.06
C ALA A 88 13.38 -2.84 4.55
N ALA A 89 14.04 -3.66 5.39
CA ALA A 89 13.45 -4.87 5.94
C ALA A 89 12.23 -4.58 6.82
N THR A 90 12.30 -3.55 7.67
CA THR A 90 11.17 -3.15 8.52
C THR A 90 10.07 -2.48 7.71
N ALA A 91 10.42 -1.66 6.70
CA ALA A 91 9.45 -1.07 5.77
C ALA A 91 8.63 -2.15 5.05
N SER A 92 9.31 -3.14 4.46
CA SER A 92 8.67 -4.27 3.79
C SER A 92 7.76 -5.07 4.74
N ARG A 93 8.21 -5.34 5.97
CA ARG A 93 7.39 -6.04 6.97
C ARG A 93 6.13 -5.25 7.35
N ARG A 94 6.23 -3.93 7.48
CA ARG A 94 5.06 -3.07 7.79
C ARG A 94 4.08 -2.95 6.63
N MET A 95 4.49 -3.29 5.42
CA MET A 95 3.63 -3.36 4.23
C MET A 95 3.24 -4.80 3.87
N SER A 96 3.22 -5.71 4.85
CA SER A 96 2.78 -7.09 4.63
C SER A 96 1.32 -7.19 4.18
N SER A 97 0.46 -6.27 4.62
CA SER A 97 -0.95 -6.15 4.21
C SER A 97 -1.11 -5.81 2.73
N THR A 98 -0.15 -5.11 2.13
CA THR A 98 -0.12 -4.87 0.67
C THR A 98 -0.01 -6.19 -0.07
N GLY A 99 0.83 -7.12 0.40
CA GLY A 99 1.00 -8.44 -0.19
C GLY A 99 -0.24 -9.34 -0.07
N SER A 100 -0.97 -9.28 1.04
CA SER A 100 -2.23 -10.03 1.19
C SER A 100 -3.35 -9.43 0.33
N THR A 101 -3.44 -8.10 0.27
CA THR A 101 -4.45 -7.39 -0.55
C THR A 101 -4.19 -7.60 -2.03
N ALA A 102 -2.93 -7.58 -2.48
CA ALA A 102 -2.55 -7.91 -3.84
C ALA A 102 -2.95 -9.35 -4.21
N ASN A 103 -2.78 -10.30 -3.29
CA ASN A 103 -3.20 -11.69 -3.50
C ASN A 103 -4.72 -11.81 -3.62
N ALA A 104 -5.47 -11.10 -2.77
CA ALA A 104 -6.93 -11.04 -2.87
C ALA A 104 -7.38 -10.40 -4.19
N LEU A 105 -6.70 -9.34 -4.66
CA LEU A 105 -6.94 -8.73 -5.97
C LEU A 105 -6.67 -9.70 -7.12
N GLY A 106 -5.52 -10.39 -7.10
CA GLY A 106 -5.18 -11.40 -8.11
C GLY A 106 -6.23 -12.52 -8.19
N ASN A 107 -6.65 -13.03 -7.04
CA ASN A 107 -7.69 -14.05 -6.95
C ASN A 107 -9.06 -13.54 -7.45
N ALA A 108 -9.41 -12.30 -7.10
CA ALA A 108 -10.65 -11.67 -7.57
C ALA A 108 -10.67 -11.57 -9.10
N LEU A 109 -9.61 -11.00 -9.69
CA LEU A 109 -9.51 -10.82 -11.14
C LEU A 109 -9.44 -12.16 -11.90
N ALA A 110 -8.72 -13.16 -11.37
CA ALA A 110 -8.68 -14.50 -11.96
C ALA A 110 -10.04 -15.22 -11.87
N GLY A 111 -10.75 -15.05 -10.75
CA GLY A 111 -12.08 -15.63 -10.51
C GLY A 111 -13.15 -15.13 -11.47
N LEU A 112 -13.07 -13.86 -11.90
CA LEU A 112 -14.01 -13.29 -12.87
C LEU A 112 -13.95 -14.02 -14.22
N GLY A 113 -12.76 -14.39 -14.69
CA GLY A 113 -12.54 -15.07 -15.98
C GLY A 113 -12.86 -16.56 -16.00
N ALA A 114 -12.63 -17.26 -14.89
CA ALA A 114 -12.75 -18.72 -14.84
C ALA A 114 -14.19 -19.26 -14.65
N GLY A 115 -15.20 -18.38 -14.52
CA GLY A 115 -16.55 -18.78 -14.07
C GLY A 115 -16.55 -19.45 -12.69
N GLY A 116 -15.47 -19.25 -11.93
CA GLY A 116 -15.10 -20.04 -10.76
C GLY A 116 -15.69 -19.49 -9.47
N PHE A 117 -16.75 -20.14 -9.01
CA PHE A 117 -17.57 -19.82 -7.83
C PHE A 117 -16.92 -20.02 -6.45
N ALA A 118 -15.61 -20.24 -6.34
CA ALA A 118 -15.11 -20.91 -5.13
C ALA A 118 -14.69 -20.00 -3.97
N GLN A 119 -14.23 -18.76 -4.18
CA GLN A 119 -13.52 -18.03 -3.09
C GLN A 119 -13.81 -16.53 -2.95
N THR A 120 -14.43 -15.84 -3.91
CA THR A 120 -14.53 -14.37 -3.87
C THR A 120 -15.88 -13.81 -3.39
N GLY A 121 -16.74 -14.66 -2.83
CA GLY A 121 -18.06 -14.27 -2.33
C GLY A 121 -19.06 -13.95 -3.44
N THR A 122 -20.31 -13.71 -3.05
CA THR A 122 -21.44 -13.49 -3.98
C THR A 122 -21.30 -12.20 -4.81
N LEU A 123 -20.45 -11.26 -4.39
CA LEU A 123 -20.30 -9.95 -5.05
C LEU A 123 -19.72 -10.04 -6.47
N LEU A 124 -18.91 -11.07 -6.74
CA LEU A 124 -18.25 -11.26 -8.04
C LEU A 124 -18.90 -12.35 -8.90
N GLU A 125 -20.13 -12.74 -8.59
CA GLU A 125 -20.86 -13.69 -9.43
C GLU A 125 -21.04 -13.11 -10.84
N ARG A 126 -20.59 -13.85 -11.86
CA ARG A 126 -20.62 -13.41 -13.26
C ARG A 126 -22.03 -13.04 -13.73
N SER A 127 -23.07 -13.72 -13.24
CA SER A 127 -24.48 -13.38 -13.52
C SER A 127 -24.87 -11.98 -13.02
N LEU A 128 -24.30 -11.51 -11.91
CA LEU A 128 -24.58 -10.20 -11.33
C LEU A 128 -23.80 -9.07 -12.00
N LEU A 129 -22.71 -9.41 -12.68
CA LEU A 129 -21.80 -8.48 -13.36
C LEU A 129 -22.09 -8.37 -14.87
N THR A 130 -22.81 -9.32 -15.45
CA THR A 130 -23.17 -9.29 -16.88
C THR A 130 -24.00 -8.04 -17.20
N GLY A 131 -23.56 -7.25 -18.18
CA GLY A 131 -24.22 -6.01 -18.59
C GLY A 131 -23.96 -4.79 -17.70
N ARG A 132 -23.09 -4.92 -16.69
CA ARG A 132 -22.64 -3.79 -15.85
C ARG A 132 -21.58 -2.96 -16.56
N SER A 133 -21.49 -1.70 -16.17
CA SER A 133 -20.40 -0.81 -16.60
C SER A 133 -19.06 -1.23 -15.96
N ALA A 134 -17.95 -0.83 -16.58
CA ALA A 134 -16.62 -1.07 -16.02
C ALA A 134 -16.46 -0.45 -14.62
N GLU A 135 -17.06 0.73 -14.37
CA GLU A 135 -17.05 1.38 -13.07
C GLU A 135 -17.76 0.55 -12.00
N GLU A 136 -18.95 0.02 -12.29
CA GLU A 136 -19.66 -0.88 -11.37
C GLU A 136 -18.88 -2.17 -11.12
N VAL A 137 -18.21 -2.73 -12.13
CA VAL A 137 -17.37 -3.93 -11.94
C VAL A 137 -16.17 -3.61 -11.05
N MET A 138 -15.48 -2.49 -11.27
CA MET A 138 -14.37 -2.05 -10.43
C MET A 138 -14.80 -1.89 -8.97
N ASP A 139 -15.94 -1.26 -8.72
CA ASP A 139 -16.46 -1.07 -7.36
C ASP A 139 -16.71 -2.41 -6.64
N ARG A 140 -17.27 -3.40 -7.35
CA ARG A 140 -17.47 -4.76 -6.81
C ARG A 140 -16.15 -5.46 -6.52
N VAL A 141 -15.15 -5.29 -7.38
CA VAL A 141 -13.80 -5.83 -7.14
C VAL A 141 -13.18 -5.17 -5.90
N VAL A 142 -13.27 -3.86 -5.77
CA VAL A 142 -12.76 -3.12 -4.59
C VAL A 142 -13.43 -3.62 -3.31
N ASP A 143 -14.76 -3.78 -3.31
CA ASP A 143 -15.52 -4.29 -2.16
C ASP A 143 -15.18 -5.74 -1.80
N ALA A 144 -14.98 -6.60 -2.79
CA ALA A 144 -14.61 -8.00 -2.57
C ALA A 144 -13.18 -8.15 -2.04
N VAL A 145 -12.26 -7.31 -2.51
CA VAL A 145 -10.82 -7.38 -2.17
C VAL A 145 -10.51 -6.71 -0.84
N ARG A 146 -11.07 -5.51 -0.60
CA ARG A 146 -10.80 -4.72 0.59
C ARG A 146 -12.12 -4.12 1.10
N PRO A 147 -12.92 -4.87 1.87
CA PRO A 147 -14.17 -4.37 2.45
C PRO A 147 -13.95 -3.11 3.29
N VAL A 148 -14.97 -2.26 3.36
CA VAL A 148 -14.94 -1.04 4.21
C VAL A 148 -14.83 -1.45 5.68
N ASP A 149 -13.77 -1.01 6.35
CA ASP A 149 -13.55 -1.21 7.79
C ASP A 149 -13.47 0.12 8.57
N GLY A 150 -13.61 1.25 7.88
CA GLY A 150 -13.59 2.60 8.46
C GLY A 150 -12.19 3.16 8.76
N THR A 151 -11.11 2.42 8.46
CA THR A 151 -9.74 2.90 8.66
C THR A 151 -9.24 3.70 7.45
N GLN A 152 -8.40 4.71 7.69
CA GLN A 152 -7.76 5.47 6.61
C GLN A 152 -6.88 4.58 5.73
N ASP A 153 -6.20 3.60 6.34
CA ASP A 153 -5.37 2.63 5.62
C ASP A 153 -6.21 1.75 4.67
N ALA A 154 -7.43 1.36 5.07
CA ALA A 154 -8.31 0.62 4.18
C ALA A 154 -8.80 1.46 3.01
N GLU A 155 -9.26 2.68 3.25
CA GLU A 155 -9.75 3.56 2.18
C GLU A 155 -8.63 3.96 1.22
N ALA A 156 -7.41 4.18 1.71
CA ALA A 156 -6.23 4.38 0.89
C ALA A 156 -5.96 3.16 -0.02
N SER A 157 -6.05 1.95 0.52
CA SER A 157 -5.84 0.73 -0.27
C SER A 157 -6.97 0.48 -1.27
N ARG A 158 -8.23 0.78 -0.90
CA ARG A 158 -9.38 0.73 -1.81
C ARG A 158 -9.21 1.72 -2.97
N ALA A 159 -8.74 2.94 -2.71
CA ALA A 159 -8.42 3.92 -3.73
C ALA A 159 -7.26 3.44 -4.63
N ALA A 160 -6.22 2.81 -4.06
CA ALA A 160 -5.12 2.24 -4.83
C ALA A 160 -5.58 1.14 -5.80
N ILE A 161 -6.52 0.28 -5.40
CA ILE A 161 -7.13 -0.73 -6.28
C ILE A 161 -7.88 -0.04 -7.43
N ARG A 162 -8.73 0.94 -7.13
CA ARG A 162 -9.51 1.66 -8.16
C ARG A 162 -8.62 2.39 -9.16
N ASP A 163 -7.59 3.09 -8.67
CA ASP A 163 -6.60 3.76 -9.52
C ASP A 163 -5.85 2.75 -10.40
N ALA A 164 -5.50 1.58 -9.86
CA ALA A 164 -4.79 0.55 -10.62
C ALA A 164 -5.63 -0.04 -11.76
N LEU A 165 -6.91 -0.31 -11.51
CA LEU A 165 -7.84 -0.79 -12.55
C LEU A 165 -8.16 0.29 -13.58
N THR A 166 -8.24 1.56 -13.15
CA THR A 166 -8.41 2.69 -14.08
C THR A 166 -7.20 2.82 -15.02
N ASP A 167 -5.99 2.70 -14.47
CA ASP A 167 -4.75 2.69 -15.25
C ASP A 167 -4.67 1.50 -16.20
N LEU A 168 -5.18 0.32 -15.79
CA LEU A 168 -5.26 -0.86 -16.63
C LEU A 168 -6.13 -0.60 -17.86
N LEU A 169 -7.34 -0.07 -17.67
CA LEU A 169 -8.26 0.24 -18.77
C LEU A 169 -7.74 1.36 -19.67
N THR A 170 -6.93 2.26 -19.12
CA THR A 170 -6.25 3.30 -19.91
C THR A 170 -5.13 2.70 -20.76
N GLN A 171 -4.37 1.76 -20.20
CA GLN A 171 -3.23 1.12 -20.86
C GLN A 171 -3.66 0.09 -21.91
N TYR A 172 -4.72 -0.66 -21.63
CA TYR A 172 -5.29 -1.72 -22.47
C TYR A 172 -6.73 -1.36 -22.80
N GLN A 173 -6.93 -0.65 -23.92
CA GLN A 173 -8.26 -0.12 -24.30
C GLN A 173 -9.28 -1.20 -24.63
N ASP A 174 -8.81 -2.42 -24.94
CA ASP A 174 -9.58 -3.62 -25.23
C ASP A 174 -9.71 -4.56 -24.02
N ALA A 175 -9.18 -4.19 -22.85
CA ALA A 175 -9.28 -5.02 -21.66
C ALA A 175 -10.73 -5.15 -21.18
N ASP A 176 -11.18 -6.39 -21.03
CA ASP A 176 -12.40 -6.73 -20.29
C ASP A 176 -12.00 -7.15 -18.88
N LEU A 177 -12.47 -6.40 -17.87
CA LEU A 177 -12.23 -6.73 -16.45
C LEU A 177 -12.72 -8.13 -16.06
N MET A 178 -13.69 -8.67 -16.81
CA MET A 178 -14.20 -10.01 -16.60
C MET A 178 -13.31 -11.09 -17.22
N GLU A 179 -12.42 -10.74 -18.15
CA GLU A 179 -11.63 -11.66 -18.97
C GLU A 179 -10.19 -11.16 -19.18
N LEU A 180 -9.55 -10.74 -18.09
CA LEU A 180 -8.16 -10.26 -18.14
C LEU A 180 -7.17 -11.39 -18.43
N SER A 181 -6.23 -11.13 -19.34
CA SER A 181 -5.03 -11.96 -19.55
C SER A 181 -4.10 -11.96 -18.33
N MET A 182 -3.12 -12.87 -18.29
CA MET A 182 -2.11 -12.89 -17.21
C MET A 182 -1.37 -11.55 -17.15
N ASP A 183 -0.88 -11.06 -18.28
CA ASP A 183 -0.10 -9.81 -18.35
C ASP A 183 -0.91 -8.59 -17.86
N GLN A 184 -2.21 -8.55 -18.15
CA GLN A 184 -3.12 -7.52 -17.64
C GLN A 184 -3.34 -7.64 -16.12
N ARG A 185 -3.48 -8.87 -15.58
CA ARG A 185 -3.56 -9.07 -14.12
C ARG A 185 -2.26 -8.69 -13.42
N GLU A 186 -1.11 -9.08 -13.97
CA GLU A 186 0.22 -8.68 -13.47
C GLU A 186 0.35 -7.16 -13.44
N PHE A 187 -0.04 -6.48 -14.51
CA PHE A 187 -0.03 -5.01 -14.58
C PHE A 187 -0.92 -4.38 -13.50
N ALA A 188 -2.14 -4.90 -13.30
CA ALA A 188 -3.06 -4.39 -12.28
C ALA A 188 -2.48 -4.56 -10.86
N ILE A 189 -1.86 -5.71 -10.58
CA ILE A 189 -1.23 -5.98 -9.29
C ILE A 189 0.00 -5.09 -9.07
N GLU A 190 0.87 -4.97 -10.07
CA GLU A 190 2.04 -4.06 -10.01
C GLU A 190 1.59 -2.63 -9.71
N ARG A 191 0.56 -2.15 -10.43
CA ARG A 191 0.05 -0.80 -10.28
C ARG A 191 -0.62 -0.58 -8.92
N PHE A 192 -1.37 -1.56 -8.43
CA PHE A 192 -1.93 -1.54 -7.08
C PHE A 192 -0.82 -1.39 -6.03
N VAL A 193 0.24 -2.19 -6.10
CA VAL A 193 1.35 -2.13 -5.14
C VAL A 193 2.02 -0.76 -5.16
N ALA A 194 2.27 -0.20 -6.35
CA ALA A 194 2.82 1.15 -6.48
C ALA A 194 1.94 2.22 -5.81
N TYR A 195 0.63 2.14 -6.00
CA TYR A 195 -0.31 3.11 -5.46
C TYR A 195 -0.52 2.94 -3.96
N ASP A 196 -0.52 1.72 -3.44
CA ASP A 196 -0.60 1.45 -2.01
C ASP A 196 0.64 2.00 -1.27
N VAL A 197 1.84 1.82 -1.83
CA VAL A 197 3.08 2.43 -1.30
C VAL A 197 3.01 3.95 -1.32
N PHE A 198 2.54 4.54 -2.42
CA PHE A 198 2.39 5.99 -2.55
C PHE A 198 1.37 6.55 -1.54
N GLN A 199 0.20 5.92 -1.41
CA GLN A 199 -0.83 6.34 -0.48
C GLN A 199 -0.33 6.29 0.97
N ARG A 200 0.44 5.26 1.32
CA ARG A 200 1.08 5.19 2.65
C ARG A 200 2.06 6.34 2.89
N PHE A 201 2.86 6.67 1.87
CA PHE A 201 3.74 7.83 1.93
C PHE A 201 2.96 9.14 2.07
N GLU A 202 1.87 9.31 1.30
CA GLU A 202 1.03 10.50 1.34
C GLU A 202 0.35 10.68 2.70
N LEU A 203 -0.18 9.60 3.31
CA LEU A 203 -0.74 9.63 4.66
C LEU A 203 0.29 10.02 5.72
N ASP A 204 1.51 9.48 5.61
CA ASP A 204 2.56 9.72 6.60
C ASP A 204 3.12 11.15 6.54
N VAL A 205 3.34 11.68 5.32
CA VAL A 205 4.13 12.91 5.11
C VAL A 205 3.64 13.83 3.99
N GLY A 206 2.57 13.46 3.26
CA GLY A 206 2.02 14.23 2.13
C GLY A 206 1.55 15.63 2.53
N GLN A 207 0.95 15.79 3.71
CA GLN A 207 0.57 17.10 4.23
C GLN A 207 1.75 18.08 4.29
N HIS A 208 2.96 17.58 4.61
CA HIS A 208 4.15 18.43 4.68
C HIS A 208 4.54 19.01 3.32
N ILE A 209 4.27 18.28 2.23
CA ILE A 209 4.47 18.79 0.87
C ILE A 209 3.47 19.91 0.59
N GLN A 210 2.20 19.70 0.91
CA GLN A 210 1.15 20.68 0.70
C GLN A 210 1.41 21.98 1.49
N ASP A 211 1.84 21.86 2.75
CA ASP A 211 2.13 23.01 3.63
C ASP A 211 3.32 23.85 3.18
N ASN A 212 4.27 23.26 2.44
CA ASN A 212 5.51 23.92 2.03
C ASN A 212 5.55 24.29 0.54
N ALA A 213 4.60 23.80 -0.26
CA ALA A 213 4.51 24.17 -1.66
C ALA A 213 4.12 25.65 -1.81
N PRO A 214 4.62 26.38 -2.81
CA PRO A 214 4.29 27.80 -2.96
C PRO A 214 2.80 28.02 -3.29
N THR A 215 2.16 27.06 -3.96
CA THR A 215 0.73 27.05 -4.28
C THR A 215 0.11 25.66 -4.15
N VAL A 216 -1.22 25.59 -4.06
CA VAL A 216 -1.97 24.32 -4.06
C VAL A 216 -1.70 23.51 -5.33
N SER A 217 -1.70 24.17 -6.50
CA SER A 217 -1.44 23.51 -7.78
C SER A 217 -0.04 22.90 -7.83
N GLU A 218 0.97 23.58 -7.30
CA GLU A 218 2.32 23.03 -7.19
C GLU A 218 2.35 21.88 -6.20
N GLY A 219 1.69 21.99 -5.04
CA GLY A 219 1.58 20.88 -4.08
C GLY A 219 1.03 19.60 -4.70
N LEU A 220 -0.04 19.71 -5.49
CA LEU A 220 -0.61 18.58 -6.24
C LEU A 220 0.36 18.04 -7.30
N ALA A 221 1.07 18.92 -8.02
CA ALA A 221 2.11 18.51 -8.96
C ALA A 221 3.25 17.74 -8.25
N ARG A 222 3.68 18.18 -7.07
CA ARG A 222 4.69 17.48 -6.25
C ARG A 222 4.23 16.11 -5.80
N LEU A 223 2.98 15.99 -5.35
CA LEU A 223 2.42 14.68 -4.98
C LEU A 223 2.38 13.75 -6.18
N LYS A 224 2.02 14.26 -7.37
CA LYS A 224 2.09 13.49 -8.61
C LYS A 224 3.52 13.05 -8.95
N GLU A 225 4.51 13.93 -8.80
CA GLU A 225 5.93 13.58 -9.01
C GLU A 225 6.39 12.46 -8.05
N VAL A 226 5.95 12.50 -6.79
CA VAL A 226 6.21 11.41 -5.83
C VAL A 226 5.54 10.12 -6.29
N LYS A 227 4.25 10.16 -6.65
CA LYS A 227 3.48 9.01 -7.16
C LYS A 227 4.20 8.38 -8.35
N ASP A 228 4.65 9.20 -9.30
CA ASP A 228 5.38 8.76 -10.49
C ASP A 228 6.73 8.12 -10.14
N TYR A 229 7.50 8.72 -9.22
CA TYR A 229 8.77 8.16 -8.76
C TYR A 229 8.61 6.80 -8.07
N VAL A 230 7.63 6.68 -7.18
CA VAL A 230 7.29 5.42 -6.50
C VAL A 230 6.88 4.37 -7.52
N ARG A 231 5.96 4.72 -8.43
CA ARG A 231 5.47 3.85 -9.49
C ARG A 231 6.59 3.31 -10.37
N GLN A 232 7.48 4.19 -10.85
CA GLN A 232 8.63 3.78 -11.67
C GLN A 232 9.57 2.83 -10.92
N THR A 233 9.80 3.08 -9.63
CA THR A 233 10.70 2.23 -8.82
C THR A 233 10.09 0.85 -8.58
N VAL A 234 8.80 0.79 -8.21
CA VAL A 234 8.08 -0.48 -8.05
C VAL A 234 8.06 -1.26 -9.36
N SER A 235 7.72 -0.61 -10.49
CA SER A 235 7.76 -1.25 -11.82
C SER A 235 9.14 -1.81 -12.16
N ALA A 236 10.22 -1.13 -11.77
CA ALA A 236 11.59 -1.62 -11.98
C ALA A 236 11.87 -2.89 -11.14
N SER A 237 11.39 -2.95 -9.89
CA SER A 237 11.52 -4.14 -9.03
C SER A 237 10.73 -5.33 -9.58
N PHE A 238 9.49 -5.13 -10.04
CA PHE A 238 8.71 -6.19 -10.70
C PHE A 238 9.39 -6.71 -11.97
N ARG A 239 9.90 -5.80 -12.81
CA ARG A 239 10.67 -6.16 -14.00
C ARG A 239 11.89 -7.02 -13.67
N LYS A 240 12.66 -6.64 -12.65
CA LYS A 240 13.84 -7.40 -12.18
C LYS A 240 13.46 -8.81 -11.72
N LEU A 241 12.34 -8.97 -11.02
CA LEU A 241 11.84 -10.30 -10.63
C LEU A 241 11.50 -11.15 -11.85
N ARG A 242 10.77 -10.59 -12.81
CA ARG A 242 10.39 -11.26 -14.06
C ARG A 242 11.61 -11.69 -14.87
N GLU A 243 12.59 -10.81 -15.06
CA GLU A 243 13.86 -11.10 -15.75
C GLU A 243 14.68 -12.19 -15.04
N SER A 244 14.52 -12.35 -13.72
CA SER A 244 15.14 -13.43 -12.93
C SER A 244 14.35 -14.75 -12.91
N GLY A 245 13.29 -14.88 -13.72
CA GLY A 245 12.44 -16.07 -13.78
C GLY A 245 11.49 -16.24 -12.57
N ARG A 246 11.34 -15.18 -11.76
CA ARG A 246 10.46 -15.14 -10.58
C ARG A 246 9.30 -14.16 -10.80
N GLY A 247 8.80 -14.10 -12.03
CA GLY A 247 7.64 -13.29 -12.39
C GLY A 247 6.40 -13.66 -11.59
N LEU A 248 5.43 -12.77 -11.63
CA LEU A 248 4.14 -12.98 -10.98
C LEU A 248 3.38 -14.11 -11.68
N THR A 249 2.70 -14.93 -10.89
CA THR A 249 1.76 -15.96 -11.32
C THR A 249 0.59 -15.95 -10.34
N ASP A 250 -0.56 -16.50 -10.73
CA ASP A 250 -1.72 -16.58 -9.84
C ASP A 250 -1.41 -17.34 -8.53
N ALA A 251 -0.43 -18.25 -8.54
CA ALA A 251 -0.05 -19.06 -7.37
C ALA A 251 0.95 -18.37 -6.41
N ASN A 252 1.67 -17.33 -6.84
CA ASN A 252 2.79 -16.76 -6.07
C ASN A 252 2.64 -15.25 -5.78
N VAL A 253 1.48 -14.64 -6.04
CA VAL A 253 1.26 -13.19 -5.94
C VAL A 253 1.81 -12.60 -4.64
N SER A 254 1.42 -13.15 -3.49
CA SER A 254 1.88 -12.62 -2.18
C SER A 254 3.40 -12.66 -2.01
N GLN A 255 4.06 -13.72 -2.49
CA GLN A 255 5.52 -13.85 -2.42
C GLN A 255 6.20 -12.87 -3.37
N ALA A 256 5.78 -12.83 -4.64
CA ALA A 256 6.35 -11.93 -5.64
C ALA A 256 6.22 -10.46 -5.22
N VAL A 257 5.06 -10.06 -4.68
CA VAL A 257 4.82 -8.71 -4.16
C VAL A 257 5.73 -8.39 -2.98
N ARG A 258 5.91 -9.32 -2.04
CA ARG A 258 6.81 -9.13 -0.89
C ARG A 258 8.26 -8.95 -1.32
N GLU A 259 8.72 -9.75 -2.28
CA GLU A 259 10.06 -9.62 -2.87
C GLU A 259 10.22 -8.28 -3.61
N ALA A 260 9.22 -7.86 -4.39
CA ALA A 260 9.24 -6.60 -5.12
C ALA A 260 9.25 -5.39 -4.18
N LEU A 261 8.44 -5.41 -3.11
CA LEU A 261 8.44 -4.37 -2.07
C LEU A 261 9.78 -4.29 -1.36
N ARG A 262 10.37 -5.44 -1.02
CA ARG A 262 11.70 -5.47 -0.39
C ARG A 262 12.74 -4.83 -1.30
N ASP A 263 12.80 -5.24 -2.57
CA ASP A 263 13.73 -4.66 -3.55
C ASP A 263 13.48 -3.15 -3.74
N THR A 264 12.22 -2.72 -3.83
CA THR A 264 11.84 -1.29 -3.91
C THR A 264 12.38 -0.49 -2.72
N PHE A 265 12.22 -1.00 -1.50
CA PHE A 265 12.71 -0.31 -0.31
C PHE A 265 14.23 -0.35 -0.19
N GLU A 266 14.87 -1.43 -0.62
CA GLU A 266 16.33 -1.49 -0.73
C GLU A 266 16.85 -0.46 -1.75
N VAL A 267 16.16 -0.25 -2.87
CA VAL A 267 16.49 0.80 -3.85
C VAL A 267 16.31 2.19 -3.25
N PHE A 268 15.19 2.46 -2.55
CA PHE A 268 14.98 3.74 -1.87
C PHE A 268 16.03 4.04 -0.80
N GLU A 269 16.44 3.04 -0.03
CA GLU A 269 17.50 3.17 0.97
C GLU A 269 18.90 3.31 0.33
N GLY A 270 19.11 2.56 -0.75
CA GLY A 270 20.38 2.35 -1.43
C GLY A 270 20.78 3.41 -2.44
N TYR A 271 19.88 4.27 -2.91
CA TYR A 271 20.27 5.41 -3.77
C TYR A 271 21.25 6.34 -3.03
N MET A 272 22.55 6.06 -3.18
CA MET A 272 23.73 6.92 -3.20
C MET A 272 24.96 6.02 -3.49
N GLU A 273 25.20 5.75 -4.76
CA GLU A 273 26.54 5.86 -5.35
C GLU A 273 26.45 6.83 -6.53
#